data_AF-A0A644WU20-F1
#
_entry.id   AF-A0A644WU20-F1
#
_cell.length_a   1.000
_cell.length_b   1.000
_cell.length_c   1.000
_cell.angle_alpha   90.00
_cell.angle_beta   90.00
_cell.angle_gamma   90.00
#
_symmetry.space_group_name_H-M   'P 1'
#
loop_
_entity.id
_entity.type
_entity.pdbx_description
1 polymer ?
#
loop_
_entity_poly.entity_id
_entity_poly.type
_entity_poly.pdbx_seq_one_letter_code
_entity_poly.pdbx_strand_id
1 'polypeptide(L)'
;MKLSGIINRSMRNFLCIRGFASLKELGSVSCADEEIQRDLIGTHKDEMAAFLNSGDYTFFPEVILAAVFPNYERLSMLVDNKQGCNEKFGQVEASMSVGNKTKSATDRRIDEVLPIIHLNFSMDALKIFRIDGNHRLSAYDLARYDYNTPYCLLLFSSHEEYKRFSRAIFHNINSKQIPLTLEHNRKVIINGVDTFSNETLTRDPSFGWKYFLTRKTMAEVDFAYFPNINSYLGKTSYTFFIDLYGYLLKNGSILENEEAVMTVKSQLVEIETALSESQITATTTNIAIIGALAYYKLTNSAKYRGFLSWIKKNNLGHVEMLHIDDVIKIYDEIFEHVPRKAFLARWYPVETDTAHAQSVHRVNAIKEVADQLNLNLTDLGTKVEGAFDIRDIMFRDIRDCDVFIADLTGARHNVMIEVGYALKRVGTGRMVFYFQDSENCTSVPFDVSHLSYDKINDSAEIKIKTKARIERILEQAKNGEI
;
A
#
# COMPACT_ATOMS: atom_id res chain seq x y z
N MET A 1 -22.00 -36.32 8.18
CA MET A 1 -20.58 -36.05 7.91
C MET A 1 -19.74 -37.06 8.66
N LYS A 2 -18.63 -37.53 8.09
CA LYS A 2 -17.70 -38.44 8.77
C LYS A 2 -16.30 -37.83 8.84
N LEU A 3 -15.80 -37.56 10.04
CA LEU A 3 -14.40 -37.17 10.27
C LEU A 3 -13.64 -38.35 10.86
N SER A 4 -12.45 -38.63 10.34
CA SER A 4 -11.66 -39.79 10.75
C SER A 4 -10.20 -39.41 10.90
N GLY A 5 -9.57 -39.86 11.98
CA GLY A 5 -8.17 -39.54 12.22
C GLY A 5 -7.59 -40.25 13.43
N ILE A 6 -6.31 -40.00 13.66
CA ILE A 6 -5.61 -40.43 14.86
C ILE A 6 -6.02 -39.51 16.00
N ILE A 7 -6.54 -40.08 17.09
CA ILE A 7 -6.88 -39.32 18.30
C ILE A 7 -5.79 -39.51 19.34
N ASN A 8 -5.22 -38.40 19.81
CA ASN A 8 -4.19 -38.41 20.84
C ASN A 8 -4.07 -37.04 21.51
N ARG A 9 -3.28 -36.95 22.58
CA ARG A 9 -2.94 -35.68 23.23
C ARG A 9 -1.73 -35.03 22.58
N SER A 10 -1.91 -33.85 21.99
CA SER A 10 -0.81 -33.01 21.51
C SER A 10 -0.05 -32.40 22.69
N MET A 11 1.27 -32.67 22.75
CA MET A 11 2.17 -32.21 23.83
C MET A 11 1.61 -32.44 25.24
N ARG A 12 0.86 -33.54 25.43
CA ARG A 12 0.18 -33.97 26.66
C ARG A 12 -0.97 -33.08 27.17
N ASN A 13 -1.29 -31.98 26.51
CA ASN A 13 -2.30 -31.03 27.00
C ASN A 13 -3.63 -31.14 26.27
N PHE A 14 -3.63 -31.05 24.94
CA PHE A 14 -4.87 -30.94 24.17
C PHE A 14 -5.24 -32.27 23.50
N LEU A 15 -6.44 -32.76 23.76
CA LEU A 15 -7.00 -33.88 23.01
C LEU A 15 -7.32 -33.41 21.59
N CYS A 16 -6.72 -34.04 20.59
CA CYS A 16 -6.91 -33.68 19.20
C CYS A 16 -7.06 -34.90 18.30
N ILE A 17 -7.80 -34.70 17.20
CA ILE A 17 -7.94 -35.66 16.11
C ILE A 17 -7.19 -35.09 14.90
N ARG A 18 -6.20 -35.82 14.40
CA ARG A 18 -5.47 -35.45 13.18
C ARG A 18 -5.77 -36.43 12.05
N GLY A 19 -6.15 -35.89 10.89
CA GLY A 19 -6.57 -36.71 9.76
C GLY A 19 -6.63 -35.93 8.46
N PHE A 20 -7.27 -36.53 7.46
CA PHE A 20 -7.53 -35.90 6.17
C PHE A 20 -9.03 -35.95 5.89
N ALA A 21 -9.55 -34.87 5.30
CA ALA A 21 -10.94 -34.76 4.88
C ALA A 21 -11.05 -33.87 3.64
N SER A 22 -12.20 -33.92 2.95
CA SER A 22 -12.47 -33.05 1.80
C SER A 22 -12.38 -31.58 2.20
N LEU A 23 -11.71 -30.76 1.38
CA LEU A 23 -11.66 -29.31 1.53
C LEU A 23 -13.07 -28.73 1.57
N LYS A 24 -13.94 -29.21 0.67
CA LYS A 24 -15.32 -28.75 0.57
C LYS A 24 -16.14 -29.15 1.79
N GLU A 25 -15.96 -30.37 2.28
CA GLU A 25 -16.62 -30.80 3.52
C GLU A 25 -16.16 -29.97 4.72
N LEU A 26 -14.85 -29.80 4.93
CA LEU A 26 -14.31 -28.99 6.03
C LEU A 26 -14.76 -27.53 5.96
N GLY A 27 -14.79 -26.94 4.76
CA GLY A 27 -15.28 -25.59 4.53
C GLY A 27 -16.76 -25.45 4.89
N SER A 28 -17.60 -26.42 4.50
CA SER A 28 -19.05 -26.37 4.72
C SER A 28 -19.46 -26.53 6.19
N VAL A 29 -18.73 -27.33 6.98
CA VAL A 29 -19.12 -27.65 8.37
C VAL A 29 -18.48 -26.76 9.43
N SER A 30 -17.52 -25.91 9.03
CA SER A 30 -16.78 -25.06 9.95
C SER A 30 -17.10 -23.59 9.73
N CYS A 31 -17.14 -22.82 10.82
CA CYS A 31 -17.34 -21.37 10.78
C CYS A 31 -16.13 -20.62 11.36
N ALA A 32 -15.96 -19.38 10.95
CA ALA A 32 -15.01 -18.47 11.60
C ALA A 32 -15.46 -18.17 13.03
N ASP A 33 -14.51 -17.85 13.90
CA ASP A 33 -14.81 -17.28 15.22
C ASP A 33 -14.55 -15.77 15.17
N GLU A 34 -15.64 -14.99 15.14
CA GLU A 34 -15.62 -13.52 15.03
C GLU A 34 -14.89 -12.84 16.20
N GLU A 35 -14.77 -13.48 17.37
CA GLU A 35 -14.05 -12.91 18.51
C GLU A 35 -12.52 -13.08 18.42
N ILE A 36 -12.03 -13.93 17.51
CA ILE A 36 -10.61 -14.32 17.41
C ILE A 36 -10.02 -13.90 16.05
N GLN A 37 -10.81 -14.00 14.99
CA GLN A 37 -10.33 -13.83 13.61
C GLN A 37 -10.73 -12.47 13.05
N ARG A 38 -9.83 -11.88 12.24
CA ARG A 38 -10.11 -10.66 11.48
C ARG A 38 -11.12 -10.94 10.37
N ASP A 39 -11.80 -9.88 9.93
CA ASP A 39 -12.59 -9.90 8.70
C ASP A 39 -11.74 -10.40 7.52
N LEU A 40 -12.36 -11.20 6.66
CA LEU A 40 -11.74 -11.70 5.44
C LEU A 40 -11.37 -10.53 4.53
N ILE A 41 -10.08 -10.34 4.26
CA ILE A 41 -9.61 -9.42 3.23
C ILE A 41 -10.02 -10.02 1.89
N GLY A 42 -10.96 -9.39 1.18
CA GLY A 42 -11.56 -9.93 -0.05
C GLY A 42 -10.53 -10.32 -1.12
N THR A 43 -9.47 -9.53 -1.28
CA THR A 43 -8.38 -9.82 -2.23
C THR A 43 -7.68 -11.14 -1.94
N HIS A 44 -7.60 -11.56 -0.68
CA HIS A 44 -6.92 -12.79 -0.29
C HIS A 44 -7.75 -14.05 -0.58
N LYS A 45 -9.09 -13.94 -0.67
CA LYS A 45 -9.97 -15.05 -1.08
C LYS A 45 -9.73 -15.41 -2.55
N ASP A 46 -9.59 -14.40 -3.41
CA ASP A 46 -9.35 -14.59 -4.84
C ASP A 46 -7.94 -15.15 -5.12
N GLU A 47 -6.92 -14.66 -4.41
CA GLU A 47 -5.57 -15.23 -4.45
C GLU A 47 -5.56 -16.71 -4.05
N MET A 48 -6.26 -17.05 -2.96
CA MET A 48 -6.37 -18.43 -2.49
C MET A 48 -7.12 -19.33 -3.48
N ALA A 49 -8.17 -18.82 -4.12
CA ALA A 49 -8.89 -19.53 -5.16
C ALA A 49 -8.01 -19.77 -6.39
N ALA A 50 -7.22 -18.78 -6.81
CA ALA A 50 -6.28 -18.91 -7.91
C ALA A 50 -5.20 -19.96 -7.61
N PHE A 51 -4.63 -19.94 -6.39
CA PHE A 51 -3.67 -20.93 -5.92
C PHE A 51 -4.25 -22.35 -5.87
N LEU A 52 -5.47 -22.52 -5.36
CA LEU A 52 -6.13 -23.82 -5.35
C LEU A 52 -6.40 -24.32 -6.77
N ASN A 53 -6.79 -23.42 -7.68
CA ASN A 53 -7.17 -23.80 -9.04
C ASN A 53 -5.99 -24.01 -10.01
N SER A 54 -4.78 -23.55 -9.66
CA SER A 54 -3.59 -23.77 -10.49
C SER A 54 -3.15 -25.24 -10.52
N GLY A 55 -3.34 -25.98 -9.42
CA GLY A 55 -3.05 -27.41 -9.31
C GLY A 55 -1.56 -27.77 -9.17
N ASP A 56 -0.65 -26.89 -9.56
CA ASP A 56 0.80 -27.05 -9.38
C ASP A 56 1.24 -26.49 -8.01
N TYR A 57 2.10 -27.22 -7.30
CA TYR A 57 2.61 -26.90 -5.96
C TYR A 57 1.55 -26.69 -4.86
N THR A 58 0.32 -27.22 -5.05
CA THR A 58 -0.77 -27.11 -4.07
C THR A 58 -0.51 -27.96 -2.82
N PHE A 59 0.21 -27.40 -1.84
CA PHE A 59 0.38 -27.97 -0.52
C PHE A 59 0.01 -26.95 0.55
N PHE A 60 -0.83 -27.35 1.51
CA PHE A 60 -1.18 -26.53 2.66
C PHE A 60 -0.73 -27.15 3.97
N PRO A 61 -0.22 -26.32 4.91
CA PRO A 61 -0.09 -26.75 6.29
C PRO A 61 -1.45 -27.16 6.88
N GLU A 62 -1.40 -28.10 7.81
CA GLU A 62 -2.55 -28.63 8.55
C GLU A 62 -3.51 -27.53 9.01
N VAL A 63 -4.80 -27.70 8.71
CA VAL A 63 -5.84 -26.75 9.13
C VAL A 63 -6.21 -27.03 10.58
N ILE A 64 -6.07 -26.02 11.44
CA ILE A 64 -6.40 -26.13 12.86
C ILE A 64 -7.85 -25.71 13.09
N LEU A 65 -8.63 -26.67 13.58
CA LEU A 65 -10.05 -26.57 13.91
C LEU A 65 -10.26 -26.83 15.39
N ALA A 66 -11.42 -26.43 15.90
CA ALA A 66 -11.80 -26.64 17.29
C ALA A 66 -13.27 -26.98 17.44
N ALA A 67 -13.60 -27.82 18.41
CA ALA A 67 -14.98 -28.11 18.79
C ALA A 67 -15.09 -28.34 20.31
N VAL A 68 -16.20 -27.86 20.89
CA VAL A 68 -16.60 -28.26 22.24
C VAL A 68 -17.28 -29.62 22.12
N PHE A 69 -16.67 -30.66 22.68
CA PHE A 69 -17.10 -32.03 22.44
C PHE A 69 -18.07 -32.52 23.53
N PRO A 70 -19.25 -33.08 23.18
CA PRO A 70 -20.18 -33.59 24.16
C PRO A 70 -19.58 -34.73 24.99
N ASN A 71 -19.75 -34.67 26.31
CA ASN A 71 -19.22 -35.69 27.24
C ASN A 71 -17.71 -35.94 27.04
N TYR A 72 -16.96 -34.85 26.88
CA TYR A 72 -15.51 -34.83 26.67
C TYR A 72 -14.75 -35.72 27.66
N GLU A 73 -15.08 -35.65 28.95
CA GLU A 73 -14.38 -36.42 30.00
C GLU A 73 -14.43 -37.92 29.74
N ARG A 74 -15.58 -38.45 29.30
CA ARG A 74 -15.71 -39.86 28.95
C ARG A 74 -14.81 -40.23 27.76
N LEU A 75 -14.80 -39.41 26.71
CA LEU A 75 -13.94 -39.64 25.55
C LEU A 75 -12.46 -39.57 25.93
N SER A 76 -12.10 -38.55 26.72
CA SER A 76 -10.76 -38.33 27.25
C SER A 76 -10.27 -39.55 28.03
N MET A 77 -11.08 -40.06 28.96
CA MET A 77 -10.76 -41.27 29.72
C MET A 77 -10.55 -42.51 28.82
N LEU A 78 -11.39 -42.70 27.79
CA LEU A 78 -11.25 -43.82 26.85
C LEU A 78 -9.94 -43.73 26.07
N VAL A 79 -9.55 -42.53 25.63
CA VAL A 79 -8.29 -42.29 24.91
C VAL A 79 -7.09 -42.53 25.82
N ASP A 80 -7.11 -41.97 27.04
CA ASP A 80 -6.02 -42.11 28.02
C ASP A 80 -5.82 -43.59 28.45
N ASN A 81 -6.92 -44.33 28.61
CA ASN A 81 -6.91 -45.75 28.95
C ASN A 81 -6.68 -46.67 27.73
N LYS A 82 -6.54 -46.13 26.52
CA LYS A 82 -6.39 -46.89 25.26
C LYS A 82 -7.50 -47.92 25.06
N GLN A 83 -8.74 -47.55 25.36
CA GLN A 83 -9.91 -48.40 25.26
C GLN A 83 -10.72 -48.07 24.01
N GLY A 84 -10.90 -49.03 23.11
CA GLY A 84 -11.79 -48.86 21.96
C GLY A 84 -13.24 -48.63 22.40
N CYS A 85 -14.00 -47.90 21.58
CA CYS A 85 -15.40 -47.63 21.85
C CYS A 85 -16.24 -47.60 20.57
N ASN A 86 -17.53 -47.84 20.71
CA ASN A 86 -18.54 -47.55 19.72
C ASN A 86 -19.75 -47.00 20.48
N GLU A 87 -19.68 -45.71 20.81
CA GLU A 87 -20.59 -45.03 21.74
C GLU A 87 -21.11 -43.72 21.13
N LYS A 88 -22.28 -43.26 21.60
CA LYS A 88 -22.83 -41.95 21.24
C LYS A 88 -22.45 -40.91 22.28
N PHE A 89 -21.90 -39.79 21.83
CA PHE A 89 -21.54 -38.62 22.62
C PHE A 89 -22.49 -37.48 22.24
N GLY A 90 -23.62 -37.39 22.96
CA GLY A 90 -24.73 -36.53 22.55
C GLY A 90 -25.28 -36.99 21.20
N GLN A 91 -25.21 -36.12 20.18
CA GLN A 91 -25.63 -36.41 18.80
C GLN A 91 -24.49 -36.89 17.90
N VAL A 92 -23.28 -37.08 18.44
CA VAL A 92 -22.09 -37.53 17.70
C VAL A 92 -21.88 -39.01 17.94
N GLU A 93 -21.86 -39.83 16.88
CA GLU A 93 -21.49 -41.24 16.97
C GLU A 93 -19.97 -41.37 16.84
N ALA A 94 -19.32 -41.98 17.83
CA ALA A 94 -17.87 -42.16 17.84
C ALA A 94 -17.50 -43.64 17.89
N SER A 95 -16.70 -44.06 16.92
CA SER A 95 -16.11 -45.40 16.86
C SER A 95 -14.59 -45.29 16.93
N MET A 96 -14.00 -45.72 18.05
CA MET A 96 -12.56 -45.71 18.29
C MET A 96 -11.98 -47.13 18.28
N SER A 97 -10.93 -47.33 17.50
CA SER A 97 -10.18 -48.57 17.39
C SER A 97 -8.76 -48.40 17.94
N VAL A 98 -8.31 -49.38 18.73
CA VAL A 98 -7.01 -49.36 19.43
C VAL A 98 -6.09 -50.51 18.97
N GLY A 99 -6.41 -51.11 17.81
CA GLY A 99 -5.70 -52.27 17.27
C GLY A 99 -4.36 -51.95 16.61
N ASN A 100 -4.10 -50.68 16.30
CA ASN A 100 -2.84 -50.27 15.67
C ASN A 100 -1.73 -50.18 16.71
N LYS A 101 -1.04 -51.31 16.87
CA LYS A 101 0.08 -51.48 17.80
C LYS A 101 1.40 -51.48 17.05
N THR A 102 2.29 -50.59 17.43
CA THR A 102 3.71 -50.62 17.02
C THR A 102 4.56 -50.98 18.22
N LYS A 103 5.74 -51.58 18.00
CA LYS A 103 6.70 -51.79 19.09
C LYS A 103 7.39 -50.48 19.41
N SER A 104 7.54 -50.18 20.69
CA SER A 104 8.31 -49.00 21.10
C SER A 104 9.76 -49.10 20.62
N ALA A 105 10.31 -47.97 20.18
CA ALA A 105 11.69 -47.90 19.67
C ALA A 105 12.74 -48.14 20.78
N THR A 106 12.39 -47.87 22.04
CA THR A 106 13.28 -47.99 23.20
C THR A 106 13.08 -49.29 23.98
N ASP A 107 11.87 -49.85 23.99
CA ASP A 107 11.60 -51.17 24.57
C ASP A 107 10.62 -51.97 23.70
N ARG A 108 11.15 -52.99 23.00
CA ARG A 108 10.38 -53.86 22.10
C ARG A 108 9.29 -54.69 22.80
N ARG A 109 9.26 -54.70 24.14
CA ARG A 109 8.20 -55.34 24.94
C ARG A 109 6.97 -54.45 25.14
N ILE A 110 7.12 -53.14 24.90
CA ILE A 110 6.03 -52.16 25.03
C ILE A 110 5.36 -51.96 23.68
N ASP A 111 4.03 -52.13 23.66
CA ASP A 111 3.21 -51.74 22.51
C ASP A 111 2.85 -50.25 22.62
N GLU A 112 3.25 -49.47 21.63
CA GLU A 112 2.72 -48.14 21.37
C GLU A 112 1.43 -48.26 20.57
N VAL A 113 0.37 -47.63 21.07
CA VAL A 113 -0.97 -47.70 20.49
C VAL A 113 -1.29 -46.33 19.93
N LEU A 114 -1.72 -46.28 18.67
CA LEU A 114 -2.25 -45.07 18.03
C LEU A 114 -3.74 -45.28 17.74
N PRO A 115 -4.63 -44.81 18.63
CA PRO A 115 -6.06 -44.97 18.44
C PRO A 115 -6.53 -44.21 17.19
N ILE A 116 -7.33 -44.88 16.35
CA ILE A 116 -8.04 -44.23 15.25
C ILE A 116 -9.48 -44.06 15.66
N ILE A 117 -10.01 -42.84 15.54
CA ILE A 117 -11.40 -42.52 15.80
C ILE A 117 -12.11 -42.14 14.50
N HIS A 118 -13.36 -42.57 14.39
CA HIS A 118 -14.31 -42.15 13.39
C HIS A 118 -15.47 -41.43 14.11
N LEU A 119 -15.69 -40.17 13.76
CA LEU A 119 -16.81 -39.37 14.22
C LEU A 119 -17.84 -39.26 13.10
N ASN A 120 -19.10 -39.60 13.37
CA ASN A 120 -20.22 -39.41 12.46
C ASN A 120 -21.26 -38.50 13.12
N PHE A 121 -21.59 -37.39 12.45
CA PHE A 121 -22.49 -36.36 12.98
C PHE A 121 -23.16 -35.55 11.86
N SER A 122 -24.31 -34.94 12.15
CA SER A 122 -24.97 -33.94 11.29
C SER A 122 -24.36 -32.55 11.51
N MET A 123 -24.55 -31.61 10.58
CA MET A 123 -23.95 -30.26 10.68
C MET A 123 -24.34 -29.52 11.97
N ASP A 124 -25.56 -29.72 12.46
CA ASP A 124 -26.05 -29.07 13.68
C ASP A 124 -25.62 -29.78 14.98
N ALA A 125 -25.10 -31.01 14.89
CA ALA A 125 -24.76 -31.83 16.05
C ALA A 125 -23.42 -31.46 16.70
N LEU A 126 -22.49 -30.87 15.93
CA LEU A 126 -21.18 -30.45 16.43
C LEU A 126 -20.73 -29.18 15.70
N LYS A 127 -20.69 -28.06 16.42
CA LYS A 127 -20.18 -26.81 15.87
C LYS A 127 -18.65 -26.83 15.83
N ILE A 128 -18.09 -26.65 14.65
CA ILE A 128 -16.65 -26.62 14.41
C ILE A 128 -16.21 -25.18 14.10
N PHE A 129 -15.23 -24.70 14.85
CA PHE A 129 -14.65 -23.37 14.70
C PHE A 129 -13.28 -23.46 14.03
N ARG A 130 -13.00 -22.52 13.13
CA ARG A 130 -11.70 -22.37 12.49
C ARG A 130 -10.78 -21.59 13.44
N ILE A 131 -9.59 -22.10 13.78
CA ILE A 131 -8.59 -21.34 14.54
C ILE A 131 -7.59 -20.69 13.59
N ASP A 132 -6.88 -21.50 12.79
CA ASP A 132 -5.90 -21.05 11.77
C ASP A 132 -6.40 -21.34 10.33
N GLY A 133 -7.64 -21.84 10.22
CA GLY A 133 -8.22 -22.29 8.96
C GLY A 133 -9.01 -21.26 8.18
N ASN A 134 -9.27 -20.06 8.72
CA ASN A 134 -10.23 -19.13 8.11
C ASN A 134 -9.81 -18.71 6.70
N HIS A 135 -8.57 -18.23 6.55
CA HIS A 135 -8.05 -17.83 5.23
C HIS A 135 -7.90 -19.04 4.28
N ARG A 136 -7.51 -20.22 4.80
CA ARG A 136 -7.27 -21.43 3.98
C ARG A 136 -8.56 -22.11 3.50
N LEU A 137 -9.59 -22.15 4.34
CA LEU A 137 -10.89 -22.72 4.01
C LEU A 137 -11.85 -21.67 3.44
N SER A 138 -11.49 -20.39 3.38
CA SER A 138 -12.41 -19.33 2.92
C SER A 138 -12.84 -19.48 1.45
N ALA A 139 -11.96 -20.02 0.60
CA ALA A 139 -12.16 -20.16 -0.84
C ALA A 139 -12.62 -21.56 -1.28
N TYR A 140 -13.09 -22.40 -0.34
CA TYR A 140 -13.51 -23.77 -0.65
C TYR A 140 -14.66 -23.85 -1.68
N ASP A 141 -15.51 -22.82 -1.70
CA ASP A 141 -16.64 -22.65 -2.62
C ASP A 141 -16.19 -22.25 -4.03
N LEU A 142 -15.05 -21.55 -4.13
CA LEU A 142 -14.41 -21.13 -5.39
C LEU A 142 -13.41 -22.15 -5.95
N ALA A 143 -13.07 -23.17 -5.16
CA ALA A 143 -12.18 -24.24 -5.59
C ALA A 143 -12.87 -25.17 -6.61
N ARG A 144 -12.29 -25.26 -7.81
CA ARG A 144 -12.76 -26.11 -8.91
C ARG A 144 -12.66 -27.59 -8.54
N TYR A 145 -11.55 -27.97 -7.93
CA TYR A 145 -11.29 -29.33 -7.47
C TYR A 145 -11.55 -29.48 -5.97
N ASP A 146 -11.76 -30.71 -5.53
CA ASP A 146 -11.81 -31.04 -4.11
C ASP A 146 -10.50 -31.70 -3.69
N TYR A 147 -9.94 -31.22 -2.59
CA TYR A 147 -8.60 -31.60 -2.14
C TYR A 147 -8.70 -32.35 -0.81
N ASN A 148 -7.91 -33.41 -0.70
CA ASN A 148 -7.76 -34.11 0.56
C ASN A 148 -6.89 -33.27 1.50
N THR A 149 -7.53 -32.59 2.45
CA THR A 149 -6.93 -31.53 3.26
C THR A 149 -6.54 -32.07 4.63
N PRO A 150 -5.27 -31.93 5.06
CA PRO A 150 -4.86 -32.29 6.42
C PRO A 150 -5.51 -31.36 7.45
N TYR A 151 -6.07 -31.94 8.51
CA TYR A 151 -6.70 -31.18 9.58
C TYR A 151 -6.28 -31.69 10.97
N CYS A 152 -6.28 -30.77 11.93
CA CYS A 152 -6.20 -31.04 13.36
C CYS A 152 -7.44 -30.45 14.04
N LEU A 153 -8.30 -31.31 14.58
CA LEU A 153 -9.48 -30.92 15.34
C LEU A 153 -9.16 -31.00 16.84
N LEU A 154 -9.08 -29.84 17.50
CA LEU A 154 -8.92 -29.71 18.94
C LEU A 154 -10.28 -29.90 19.63
N LEU A 155 -10.33 -30.75 20.64
CA LEU A 155 -11.53 -31.02 21.42
C LEU A 155 -11.42 -30.36 22.80
N PHE A 156 -12.47 -29.63 23.19
CA PHE A 156 -12.57 -28.94 24.48
C PHE A 156 -13.74 -29.44 25.31
N SER A 157 -13.62 -29.39 26.64
CA SER A 157 -14.68 -29.82 27.57
C SER A 157 -15.84 -28.84 27.65
N SER A 158 -15.55 -27.54 27.47
CA SER A 158 -16.52 -26.47 27.64
C SER A 158 -16.24 -25.28 26.73
N HIS A 159 -17.23 -24.41 26.58
CA HIS A 159 -17.10 -23.19 25.78
C HIS A 159 -16.12 -22.18 26.39
N GLU A 160 -16.05 -22.09 27.73
CA GLU A 160 -15.08 -21.23 28.43
C GLU A 160 -13.64 -21.68 28.18
N GLU A 161 -13.41 -23.00 28.27
CA GLU A 161 -12.11 -23.59 27.97
C GLU A 161 -11.70 -23.33 26.52
N TYR A 162 -12.64 -23.57 25.58
CA TYR A 162 -12.47 -23.22 24.18
C TYR A 162 -12.05 -21.76 24.01
N LYS A 163 -12.82 -20.79 24.53
CA LYS A 163 -12.52 -19.35 24.36
C LYS A 163 -11.14 -18.96 24.88
N ARG A 164 -10.73 -19.52 26.02
CA ARG A 164 -9.42 -19.23 26.62
C ARG A 164 -8.28 -19.81 25.80
N PHE A 165 -8.37 -21.09 25.46
CA PHE A 165 -7.27 -21.80 24.80
C PHE A 165 -7.19 -21.54 23.31
N SER A 166 -8.30 -21.37 22.61
CA SER A 166 -8.30 -21.02 21.18
C SER A 166 -7.54 -19.70 20.94
N ARG A 167 -7.75 -18.68 21.78
CA ARG A 167 -7.01 -17.41 21.73
C ARG A 167 -5.51 -17.58 21.98
N ALA A 168 -5.14 -18.37 23.00
CA ALA A 168 -3.74 -18.63 23.32
C ALA A 168 -3.05 -19.42 22.20
N ILE A 169 -3.74 -20.43 21.63
CA ILE A 169 -3.26 -21.23 20.51
C ILE A 169 -3.12 -20.36 19.27
N PHE A 170 -4.14 -19.56 18.94
CA PHE A 170 -4.10 -18.61 17.83
C PHE A 170 -2.93 -17.63 17.97
N HIS A 171 -2.74 -17.03 19.16
CA HIS A 171 -1.59 -16.18 19.43
C HIS A 171 -0.27 -16.94 19.21
N ASN A 172 -0.09 -18.11 19.81
CA ASN A 172 1.16 -18.86 19.71
C ASN A 172 1.50 -19.27 18.28
N ILE A 173 0.52 -19.68 17.48
CA ILE A 173 0.73 -20.04 16.07
C ILE A 173 1.26 -18.83 15.29
N ASN A 174 0.67 -17.65 15.52
CA ASN A 174 0.99 -16.44 14.77
C ASN A 174 2.19 -15.65 15.32
N SER A 175 2.50 -15.75 16.62
CA SER A 175 3.51 -14.90 17.28
C SER A 175 4.83 -15.60 17.58
N LYS A 176 4.85 -16.92 17.74
CA LYS A 176 6.07 -17.68 18.12
C LYS A 176 6.81 -18.31 16.95
N GLN A 177 6.20 -18.34 15.76
CA GLN A 177 6.97 -18.57 14.55
C GLN A 177 7.76 -17.30 14.29
N ILE A 178 9.09 -17.34 14.43
CA ILE A 178 9.94 -16.34 13.76
C ILE A 178 9.78 -16.65 12.28
N PRO A 179 9.03 -15.86 11.51
CA PRO A 179 8.84 -16.15 10.10
C PRO A 179 10.22 -16.10 9.45
N LEU A 180 10.53 -17.05 8.58
CA LEU A 180 11.62 -16.83 7.62
C LEU A 180 11.35 -15.48 6.97
N THR A 181 12.34 -14.59 6.97
CA THR A 181 12.15 -13.27 6.36
C THR A 181 11.71 -13.49 4.92
N LEU A 182 10.75 -12.68 4.46
CA LEU A 182 10.23 -12.77 3.09
C LEU A 182 11.37 -12.83 2.06
N GLU A 183 12.45 -12.10 2.35
CA GLU A 183 13.71 -12.12 1.65
C GLU A 183 14.38 -13.50 1.55
N HIS A 184 14.47 -14.25 2.65
CA HIS A 184 15.07 -15.58 2.63
C HIS A 184 14.28 -16.54 1.73
N ASN A 185 12.94 -16.49 1.80
CA ASN A 185 12.08 -17.29 0.93
C ASN A 185 12.26 -16.90 -0.54
N ARG A 186 12.24 -15.59 -0.85
CA ARG A 186 12.47 -15.06 -2.20
C ARG A 186 13.85 -15.46 -2.74
N LYS A 187 14.89 -15.41 -1.91
CA LYS A 187 16.24 -15.84 -2.23
C LYS A 187 16.31 -17.32 -2.63
N VAL A 188 15.65 -18.20 -1.88
CA VAL A 188 15.64 -19.66 -2.17
C VAL A 188 15.02 -19.94 -3.54
N ILE A 189 13.89 -19.28 -3.86
CA ILE A 189 13.21 -19.43 -5.15
C ILE A 189 14.07 -18.88 -6.30
N ILE A 190 14.64 -17.68 -6.11
CA ILE A 190 15.39 -16.99 -7.16
C ILE A 190 16.71 -17.71 -7.46
N ASN A 191 17.44 -18.16 -6.45
CA ASN A 191 18.73 -18.83 -6.63
C ASN A 191 18.59 -20.32 -6.96
N GLY A 192 17.43 -20.93 -6.73
CA GLY A 192 17.16 -22.35 -7.01
C GLY A 192 16.97 -22.63 -8.48
N VAL A 193 17.98 -22.40 -9.33
CA VAL A 193 17.91 -22.58 -10.79
C VAL A 193 17.59 -24.03 -11.17
N ASP A 194 18.14 -24.99 -10.43
CA ASP A 194 17.91 -26.42 -10.66
C ASP A 194 16.49 -26.88 -10.27
N THR A 195 15.81 -26.13 -9.42
CA THR A 195 14.48 -26.48 -8.87
C THR A 195 13.36 -25.69 -9.54
N PHE A 196 13.61 -24.43 -9.87
CA PHE A 196 12.65 -23.51 -10.50
C PHE A 196 13.24 -23.01 -11.82
N SER A 197 12.80 -23.56 -12.95
CA SER A 197 13.26 -23.11 -14.26
C SER A 197 12.76 -21.69 -14.57
N ASN A 198 13.32 -21.06 -15.61
CA ASN A 198 12.88 -19.73 -16.03
C ASN A 198 11.43 -19.77 -16.58
N GLU A 199 11.06 -20.87 -17.24
CA GLU A 199 9.70 -21.13 -17.70
C GLU A 199 8.74 -21.26 -16.52
N THR A 200 9.14 -21.94 -15.44
CA THR A 200 8.33 -22.02 -14.20
C THR A 200 8.13 -20.63 -13.60
N LEU A 201 9.19 -19.82 -13.48
CA LEU A 201 9.06 -18.48 -12.89
C LEU A 201 8.16 -17.54 -13.70
N THR A 202 8.06 -17.71 -15.01
CA THR A 202 7.27 -16.84 -15.89
C THR A 202 5.82 -17.30 -16.04
N ARG A 203 5.56 -18.61 -16.01
CA ARG A 203 4.23 -19.18 -16.32
C ARG A 203 3.42 -19.62 -15.11
N ASP A 204 4.07 -19.94 -13.99
CA ASP A 204 3.36 -20.42 -12.80
C ASP A 204 2.61 -19.26 -12.12
N PRO A 205 1.30 -19.41 -11.81
CA PRO A 205 0.50 -18.39 -11.12
C PRO A 205 1.04 -17.99 -9.75
N SER A 206 1.81 -18.86 -9.09
CA SER A 206 2.45 -18.59 -7.80
C SER A 206 3.63 -17.62 -7.93
N PHE A 207 4.16 -17.45 -9.15
CA PHE A 207 5.27 -16.56 -9.49
C PHE A 207 4.82 -15.51 -10.50
N GLY A 208 5.62 -15.29 -11.55
CA GLY A 208 5.37 -14.31 -12.60
C GLY A 208 6.66 -13.60 -13.02
N TRP A 209 6.55 -12.80 -14.08
CA TRP A 209 7.68 -12.11 -14.69
C TRP A 209 8.55 -11.31 -13.72
N LYS A 210 7.97 -10.72 -12.66
CA LYS A 210 8.72 -10.04 -11.59
C LYS A 210 9.79 -10.93 -10.92
N TYR A 211 9.55 -12.23 -10.75
CA TYR A 211 10.53 -13.16 -10.18
C TYR A 211 11.65 -13.49 -11.19
N PHE A 212 11.27 -13.73 -12.44
CA PHE A 212 12.21 -14.03 -13.51
C PHE A 212 13.15 -12.84 -13.81
N LEU A 213 12.61 -11.63 -13.94
CA LEU A 213 13.39 -10.41 -14.14
C LEU A 213 14.31 -10.12 -12.96
N THR A 214 13.83 -10.38 -11.74
CA THR A 214 14.68 -10.29 -10.54
C THR A 214 15.85 -11.26 -10.63
N ARG A 215 15.62 -12.54 -10.98
CA ARG A 215 16.68 -13.54 -11.13
C ARG A 215 17.75 -13.08 -12.12
N LYS A 216 17.34 -12.62 -13.29
CA LYS A 216 18.26 -12.10 -14.32
C LYS A 216 19.05 -10.91 -13.81
N THR A 217 18.39 -9.95 -13.15
CA THR A 217 19.05 -8.79 -12.55
C THR A 217 20.10 -9.19 -11.52
N MET A 218 19.79 -10.14 -10.63
CA MET A 218 20.73 -10.63 -9.63
C MET A 218 21.95 -11.36 -10.23
N ALA A 219 21.81 -11.93 -11.43
CA ALA A 219 22.90 -12.59 -12.14
C ALA A 219 23.75 -11.61 -12.96
N GLU A 220 23.14 -10.54 -13.49
CA GLU A 220 23.78 -9.62 -14.45
C GLU A 220 24.28 -8.30 -13.85
N VAL A 221 23.85 -7.97 -12.63
CA VAL A 221 24.22 -6.73 -11.93
C VAL A 221 25.16 -7.06 -10.78
N ASP A 222 26.38 -6.54 -10.87
CA ASP A 222 27.32 -6.55 -9.74
C ASP A 222 27.10 -5.30 -8.88
N PHE A 223 26.52 -5.50 -7.69
CA PHE A 223 26.20 -4.45 -6.73
C PHE A 223 27.43 -3.78 -6.10
N ALA A 224 28.64 -4.31 -6.30
CA ALA A 224 29.86 -3.64 -5.90
C ALA A 224 30.05 -2.29 -6.63
N TYR A 225 29.50 -2.15 -7.85
CA TYR A 225 29.52 -0.90 -8.62
C TYR A 225 28.44 0.11 -8.21
N PHE A 226 27.55 -0.26 -7.27
CA PHE A 226 26.46 0.57 -6.80
C PHE A 226 26.50 0.72 -5.28
N PRO A 227 27.58 1.29 -4.70
CA PRO A 227 27.81 1.31 -3.26
C PRO A 227 26.70 2.06 -2.50
N ASN A 228 26.17 3.15 -3.06
CA ASN A 228 25.08 3.87 -2.42
C ASN A 228 23.83 3.00 -2.42
N ILE A 229 23.36 2.51 -3.57
CA ILE A 229 22.18 1.62 -3.64
C ILE A 229 22.37 0.38 -2.74
N ASN A 230 23.54 -0.25 -2.76
CA ASN A 230 23.83 -1.45 -1.97
C ASN A 230 23.75 -1.20 -0.46
N SER A 231 24.16 -0.01 0.02
CA SER A 231 24.03 0.36 1.44
C SER A 231 22.59 0.35 1.94
N TYR A 232 21.62 0.63 1.06
CA TYR A 232 20.20 0.60 1.36
C TYR A 232 19.54 -0.75 1.12
N LEU A 233 19.93 -1.45 0.05
CA LEU A 233 19.42 -2.78 -0.22
C LEU A 233 19.80 -3.74 0.91
N GLY A 234 20.99 -3.58 1.49
CA GLY A 234 21.46 -4.37 2.62
C GLY A 234 21.35 -5.87 2.34
N LYS A 235 20.57 -6.58 3.16
CA LYS A 235 20.29 -8.02 2.96
C LYS A 235 18.97 -8.28 2.23
N THR A 236 18.28 -7.25 1.74
CA THR A 236 16.89 -7.27 1.23
C THR A 236 16.76 -7.07 -0.29
N SER A 237 17.83 -7.31 -1.04
CA SER A 237 17.92 -7.08 -2.49
C SER A 237 16.84 -7.83 -3.28
N TYR A 238 16.56 -9.09 -2.95
CA TYR A 238 15.57 -9.88 -3.69
C TYR A 238 14.17 -9.29 -3.53
N THR A 239 13.85 -8.81 -2.33
CA THR A 239 12.56 -8.21 -2.03
C THR A 239 12.35 -6.93 -2.82
N PHE A 240 13.35 -6.05 -2.83
CA PHE A 240 13.31 -4.80 -3.57
C PHE A 240 13.00 -5.00 -5.05
N PHE A 241 13.74 -5.88 -5.73
CA PHE A 241 13.57 -6.05 -7.17
C PHE A 241 12.25 -6.73 -7.53
N ILE A 242 11.77 -7.69 -6.73
CA ILE A 242 10.44 -8.26 -6.96
C ILE A 242 9.36 -7.19 -6.87
N ASP A 243 9.43 -6.32 -5.87
CA ASP A 243 8.42 -5.28 -5.66
C ASP A 243 8.53 -4.19 -6.74
N LEU A 244 9.75 -3.76 -7.10
CA LEU A 244 10.00 -2.81 -8.19
C LEU A 244 9.49 -3.32 -9.54
N TYR A 245 9.85 -4.54 -9.93
CA TYR A 245 9.37 -5.15 -11.18
C TYR A 245 7.86 -5.37 -11.14
N GLY A 246 7.31 -5.79 -10.00
CA GLY A 246 5.87 -5.93 -9.82
C GLY A 246 5.13 -4.61 -10.09
N TYR A 247 5.67 -3.50 -9.60
CA TYR A 247 5.09 -2.18 -9.83
C TYR A 247 5.22 -1.73 -11.29
N LEU A 248 6.42 -1.84 -11.87
CA LEU A 248 6.71 -1.43 -13.24
C LEU A 248 5.92 -2.23 -14.29
N LEU A 249 5.65 -3.51 -14.04
CA LEU A 249 4.79 -4.33 -14.91
C LEU A 249 3.33 -3.91 -14.78
N LYS A 250 2.85 -3.73 -13.54
CA LYS A 250 1.44 -3.37 -13.27
C LYS A 250 1.03 -2.05 -13.90
N ASN A 251 1.93 -1.08 -13.97
CA ASN A 251 1.66 0.23 -14.56
C ASN A 251 2.07 0.34 -16.05
N GLY A 252 2.57 -0.74 -16.66
CA GLY A 252 2.97 -0.78 -18.07
C GLY A 252 4.24 -0.01 -18.41
N SER A 253 5.08 0.35 -17.42
CA SER A 253 6.35 1.06 -17.66
C SER A 253 7.42 0.17 -18.29
N ILE A 254 7.30 -1.14 -18.10
CA ILE A 254 8.14 -2.16 -18.76
C ILE A 254 7.24 -3.28 -19.28
N LEU A 255 7.74 -3.98 -20.30
CA LEU A 255 7.06 -5.13 -20.86
C LEU A 255 7.56 -6.44 -20.22
N GLU A 256 6.76 -7.49 -20.38
CA GLU A 256 7.11 -8.86 -20.00
C GLU A 256 8.16 -9.45 -20.97
N ASN A 257 9.40 -8.96 -20.89
CA ASN A 257 10.52 -9.42 -21.72
C ASN A 257 11.87 -9.25 -21.00
N GLU A 258 12.93 -9.91 -21.49
CA GLU A 258 14.27 -9.81 -20.90
C GLU A 258 14.89 -8.40 -21.04
N GLU A 259 14.49 -7.60 -22.03
CA GLU A 259 15.00 -6.23 -22.25
C GLU A 259 14.68 -5.29 -21.07
N ALA A 260 13.65 -5.60 -20.28
CA ALA A 260 13.34 -4.89 -19.04
C ALA A 260 14.53 -4.89 -18.05
N VAL A 261 15.34 -5.94 -18.03
CA VAL A 261 16.54 -6.03 -17.16
C VAL A 261 17.56 -4.98 -17.56
N MET A 262 17.83 -4.82 -18.86
CA MET A 262 18.75 -3.81 -19.37
C MET A 262 18.24 -2.40 -19.10
N THR A 263 16.93 -2.19 -19.24
CA THR A 263 16.28 -0.91 -18.93
C THR A 263 16.50 -0.53 -17.46
N VAL A 264 16.18 -1.43 -16.54
CA VAL A 264 16.37 -1.21 -15.09
C VAL A 264 17.85 -1.02 -14.77
N LYS A 265 18.75 -1.85 -15.33
CA LYS A 265 20.20 -1.74 -15.11
C LYS A 265 20.74 -0.38 -15.54
N SER A 266 20.33 0.13 -16.71
CA SER A 266 20.77 1.47 -17.16
C SER A 266 20.34 2.57 -16.18
N GLN A 267 19.14 2.46 -15.61
CA GLN A 267 18.64 3.42 -14.64
C GLN A 267 19.27 3.28 -13.26
N LEU A 268 19.67 2.08 -12.82
CA LEU A 268 20.46 1.94 -11.59
C LEU A 268 21.75 2.76 -11.64
N VAL A 269 22.40 2.87 -12.81
CA VAL A 269 23.62 3.70 -12.98
C VAL A 269 23.29 5.18 -12.78
N GLU A 270 22.20 5.65 -13.36
CA GLU A 270 21.75 7.04 -13.21
C GLU A 270 21.32 7.35 -11.77
N ILE A 271 20.63 6.40 -11.10
CA ILE A 271 20.18 6.54 -9.72
C ILE A 271 21.39 6.58 -8.78
N GLU A 272 22.37 5.70 -8.95
CA GLU A 272 23.59 5.68 -8.15
C GLU A 272 24.35 7.01 -8.27
N THR A 273 24.46 7.53 -9.50
CA THR A 273 25.08 8.83 -9.78
C THR A 273 24.32 9.95 -9.06
N ALA A 274 22.99 9.97 -9.16
CA ALA A 274 22.18 10.97 -8.50
C ALA A 274 22.18 10.86 -6.96
N LEU A 275 22.25 9.65 -6.41
CA LEU A 275 22.38 9.44 -4.96
C LEU A 275 23.73 9.96 -4.47
N SER A 276 24.79 9.72 -5.22
CA SER A 276 26.13 10.26 -4.97
C SER A 276 26.13 11.80 -4.99
N GLU A 277 25.51 12.41 -6.01
CA GLU A 277 25.43 13.88 -6.16
C GLU A 277 24.51 14.55 -5.13
N SER A 278 23.45 13.87 -4.73
CA SER A 278 22.39 14.47 -3.89
C SER A 278 22.69 14.46 -2.39
N GLN A 279 23.73 13.74 -1.93
CA GLN A 279 24.06 13.51 -0.51
C GLN A 279 22.90 12.91 0.33
N ILE A 280 21.88 12.33 -0.30
CA ILE A 280 20.71 11.72 0.37
C ILE A 280 21.14 10.50 1.21
N THR A 281 22.26 9.87 0.88
CA THR A 281 22.93 8.79 1.62
C THR A 281 23.22 9.11 3.10
N ALA A 282 23.27 10.38 3.49
CA ALA A 282 23.43 10.78 4.89
C ALA A 282 22.11 10.85 5.69
N THR A 283 20.94 10.76 5.04
CA THR A 283 19.65 11.12 5.66
C THR A 283 18.57 10.04 5.59
N THR A 284 18.77 8.94 4.86
CA THR A 284 17.73 7.92 4.70
C THR A 284 18.26 6.49 4.78
N THR A 285 17.48 5.54 5.30
CA THR A 285 17.78 4.09 5.32
C THR A 285 16.67 3.24 4.70
N ASN A 286 15.62 3.86 4.16
CA ASN A 286 14.42 3.15 3.72
C ASN A 286 14.44 2.75 2.23
N ILE A 287 14.30 1.45 1.97
CA ILE A 287 14.32 0.81 0.65
C ILE A 287 13.18 1.25 -0.29
N ALA A 288 12.02 1.62 0.26
CA ALA A 288 10.87 2.09 -0.53
C ALA A 288 11.14 3.44 -1.21
N ILE A 289 11.96 4.30 -0.59
CA ILE A 289 12.34 5.60 -1.14
C ILE A 289 13.19 5.41 -2.41
N ILE A 290 14.13 4.46 -2.41
CA ILE A 290 14.90 4.13 -3.62
C ILE A 290 14.01 3.51 -4.69
N GLY A 291 13.07 2.67 -4.29
CA GLY A 291 12.10 2.09 -5.22
C GLY A 291 11.31 3.17 -5.94
N ALA A 292 10.80 4.15 -5.19
CA ALA A 292 10.09 5.29 -5.74
C ALA A 292 10.99 6.22 -6.58
N LEU A 293 12.24 6.44 -6.16
CA LEU A 293 13.23 7.20 -6.95
C LEU A 293 13.47 6.53 -8.30
N ALA A 294 13.69 5.21 -8.29
CA ALA A 294 13.88 4.42 -9.50
C ALA A 294 12.66 4.49 -10.41
N TYR A 295 11.47 4.34 -9.83
CA TYR A 295 10.21 4.45 -10.54
C TYR A 295 10.04 5.82 -11.23
N TYR A 296 10.17 6.93 -10.51
CA TYR A 296 9.98 8.26 -11.10
C TYR A 296 11.06 8.60 -12.11
N LYS A 297 12.29 8.13 -11.91
CA LYS A 297 13.36 8.29 -12.88
C LYS A 297 13.04 7.59 -14.21
N LEU A 298 12.47 6.38 -14.14
CA LEU A 298 12.03 5.59 -15.29
C LEU A 298 10.81 6.20 -16.01
N THR A 299 9.92 6.85 -15.28
CA THR A 299 8.59 7.21 -15.81
C THR A 299 8.33 8.70 -15.99
N ASN A 300 8.90 9.56 -15.14
CA ASN A 300 8.60 10.99 -15.14
C ASN A 300 9.74 11.83 -14.53
N SER A 301 10.55 12.44 -15.41
CA SER A 301 11.70 13.27 -15.02
C SER A 301 11.34 14.51 -14.19
N ALA A 302 10.13 15.06 -14.34
CA ALA A 302 9.66 16.20 -13.55
C ALA A 302 9.31 15.77 -12.11
N LYS A 303 8.56 14.67 -11.95
CA LYS A 303 8.26 14.07 -10.64
C LYS A 303 9.53 13.65 -9.92
N TYR A 304 10.48 13.07 -10.64
CA TYR A 304 11.79 12.69 -10.09
C TYR A 304 12.51 13.84 -9.38
N ARG A 305 12.64 15.01 -10.05
CA ARG A 305 13.31 16.17 -9.45
C ARG A 305 12.56 16.71 -8.23
N GLY A 306 11.23 16.78 -8.31
CA GLY A 306 10.42 17.22 -7.19
C GLY A 306 10.50 16.26 -6.00
N PHE A 307 10.53 14.95 -6.27
CA PHE A 307 10.58 13.91 -5.25
C PHE A 307 11.88 13.96 -4.45
N LEU A 308 13.01 14.19 -5.12
CA LEU A 308 14.30 14.41 -4.46
C LEU A 308 14.26 15.59 -3.46
N SER A 309 13.62 16.70 -3.84
CA SER A 309 13.46 17.86 -2.96
C SER A 309 12.55 17.53 -1.77
N TRP A 310 11.44 16.82 -2.04
CA TRP A 310 10.45 16.45 -1.04
C TRP A 310 11.03 15.54 0.04
N ILE A 311 11.81 14.52 -0.33
CA ILE A 311 12.47 13.62 0.62
C ILE A 311 13.42 14.38 1.55
N LYS A 312 14.26 15.24 0.97
CA LYS A 312 15.25 16.04 1.73
C LYS A 312 14.59 16.93 2.77
N LYS A 313 13.46 17.53 2.43
CA LYS A 313 12.77 18.46 3.33
C LYS A 313 11.99 17.75 4.44
N ASN A 314 11.36 16.62 4.11
CA ASN A 314 10.47 15.91 5.04
C ASN A 314 11.18 14.84 5.89
N ASN A 315 12.49 14.62 5.71
CA ASN A 315 13.28 13.65 6.49
C ASN A 315 12.68 12.24 6.56
N LEU A 316 11.96 11.81 5.50
CA LEU A 316 11.23 10.54 5.44
C LEU A 316 12.14 9.29 5.51
N GLY A 317 13.45 9.51 5.50
CA GLY A 317 14.45 8.47 5.55
C GLY A 317 14.49 7.58 6.78
N HIS A 318 13.86 8.01 7.87
CA HIS A 318 13.87 7.30 9.15
C HIS A 318 12.55 6.58 9.46
N VAL A 319 11.55 6.66 8.57
CA VAL A 319 10.26 6.02 8.79
C VAL A 319 10.44 4.51 8.54
N GLU A 320 10.25 3.69 9.57
CA GLU A 320 10.26 2.23 9.43
C GLU A 320 8.92 1.75 8.82
N MET A 321 8.96 0.70 8.00
CA MET A 321 7.78 0.05 7.38
C MET A 321 7.01 0.86 6.31
N LEU A 322 7.71 1.56 5.41
CA LEU A 322 7.08 2.08 4.18
C LEU A 322 7.15 1.04 3.05
N HIS A 323 6.05 0.89 2.31
CA HIS A 323 6.04 0.17 1.04
C HIS A 323 6.20 1.15 -0.13
N ILE A 324 6.79 0.68 -1.23
CA ILE A 324 7.03 1.47 -2.45
C ILE A 324 5.73 2.09 -2.99
N ASP A 325 4.64 1.31 -2.99
CA ASP A 325 3.32 1.74 -3.46
C ASP A 325 2.77 2.93 -2.67
N ASP A 326 2.94 2.92 -1.34
CA ASP A 326 2.41 3.98 -0.48
C ASP A 326 3.19 5.27 -0.69
N VAL A 327 4.52 5.19 -0.79
CA VAL A 327 5.39 6.35 -1.06
C VAL A 327 5.07 6.98 -2.41
N ILE A 328 4.87 6.16 -3.44
CA ILE A 328 4.53 6.64 -4.78
C ILE A 328 3.16 7.32 -4.76
N LYS A 329 2.12 6.67 -4.21
CA LYS A 329 0.77 7.25 -4.14
C LYS A 329 0.74 8.58 -3.38
N ILE A 330 1.41 8.64 -2.23
CA ILE A 330 1.47 9.88 -1.43
C ILE A 330 2.10 11.01 -2.23
N TYR A 331 3.23 10.73 -2.90
CA TYR A 331 3.90 11.77 -3.67
C TYR A 331 3.14 12.15 -4.94
N ASP A 332 2.47 11.20 -5.59
CA ASP A 332 1.63 11.48 -6.76
C ASP A 332 0.47 12.42 -6.41
N GLU A 333 -0.21 12.19 -5.29
CA GLU A 333 -1.25 13.08 -4.77
C GLU A 333 -0.69 14.50 -4.49
N ILE A 334 0.47 14.59 -3.83
CA ILE A 334 1.13 15.88 -3.59
C ILE A 334 1.44 16.58 -4.92
N PHE A 335 2.00 15.85 -5.90
CA PHE A 335 2.41 16.40 -7.18
C PHE A 335 1.23 16.86 -8.03
N GLU A 336 0.09 16.17 -7.96
CA GLU A 336 -1.15 16.58 -8.63
C GLU A 336 -1.70 17.89 -8.08
N HIS A 337 -1.51 18.13 -6.78
CA HIS A 337 -1.94 19.36 -6.12
C HIS A 337 -0.92 20.52 -6.18
N VAL A 338 0.21 20.36 -6.87
CA VAL A 338 1.16 21.46 -7.12
C VAL A 338 0.48 22.51 -8.01
N PRO A 339 0.41 23.79 -7.58
CA PRO A 339 -0.27 24.84 -8.33
C PRO A 339 0.25 25.01 -9.76
N ARG A 340 -0.67 25.07 -10.72
CA ARG A 340 -0.38 25.32 -12.15
C ARG A 340 -1.21 26.43 -12.74
N LYS A 341 -2.39 26.72 -12.19
CA LYS A 341 -3.31 27.75 -12.68
C LYS A 341 -3.26 28.97 -11.78
N ALA A 342 -3.01 30.13 -12.37
CA ALA A 342 -3.06 31.39 -11.66
C ALA A 342 -4.18 32.28 -12.22
N PHE A 343 -4.91 32.97 -11.35
CA PHE A 343 -5.88 33.99 -11.75
C PHE A 343 -5.35 35.37 -11.38
N LEU A 344 -5.39 36.33 -12.33
CA LEU A 344 -5.03 37.73 -12.10
C LEU A 344 -6.28 38.61 -12.02
N ALA A 345 -6.58 39.07 -10.81
CA ALA A 345 -7.53 40.15 -10.55
C ALA A 345 -6.83 41.50 -10.74
N ARG A 346 -7.30 42.32 -11.68
CA ARG A 346 -6.70 43.63 -11.93
C ARG A 346 -7.70 44.65 -12.48
N TRP A 347 -7.26 45.89 -12.49
CA TRP A 347 -7.96 46.97 -13.17
C TRP A 347 -7.63 47.02 -14.67
N TYR A 348 -8.62 47.41 -15.48
CA TYR A 348 -8.55 47.58 -16.93
C TYR A 348 -8.78 49.06 -17.31
N PRO A 349 -7.78 49.94 -17.11
CA PRO A 349 -7.87 51.33 -17.54
C PRO A 349 -7.97 51.44 -19.07
N VAL A 350 -8.85 52.33 -19.54
CA VAL A 350 -8.89 52.74 -20.96
C VAL A 350 -7.64 53.52 -21.33
N GLU A 351 -7.27 53.55 -22.62
CA GLU A 351 -6.03 54.18 -23.11
C GLU A 351 -5.90 55.68 -22.74
N THR A 352 -7.01 56.36 -22.57
CA THR A 352 -7.05 57.79 -22.19
C THR A 352 -6.79 58.03 -20.70
N ASP A 353 -6.77 56.98 -19.87
CA ASP A 353 -6.50 57.09 -18.44
C ASP A 353 -5.00 57.23 -18.19
N THR A 354 -4.61 58.17 -17.31
CA THR A 354 -3.20 58.43 -16.98
C THR A 354 -2.51 57.20 -16.37
N ALA A 355 -3.27 56.28 -15.77
CA ALA A 355 -2.74 55.04 -15.21
C ALA A 355 -2.59 53.90 -16.24
N HIS A 356 -3.05 54.08 -17.49
CA HIS A 356 -3.06 53.02 -18.50
C HIS A 356 -1.67 52.41 -18.75
N ALA A 357 -0.69 53.26 -19.08
CA ALA A 357 0.67 52.81 -19.37
C ALA A 357 1.27 52.00 -18.21
N GLN A 358 1.14 52.49 -16.98
CA GLN A 358 1.64 51.81 -15.79
C GLN A 358 0.91 50.48 -15.53
N SER A 359 -0.40 50.42 -15.74
CA SER A 359 -1.16 49.17 -15.65
C SER A 359 -0.71 48.14 -16.67
N VAL A 360 -0.38 48.55 -17.90
CA VAL A 360 0.16 47.66 -18.95
C VAL A 360 1.53 47.12 -18.54
N HIS A 361 2.40 47.95 -17.96
CA HIS A 361 3.71 47.49 -17.47
C HIS A 361 3.57 46.45 -16.35
N ARG A 362 2.63 46.64 -15.41
CA ARG A 362 2.40 45.66 -14.32
C ARG A 362 1.86 44.33 -14.84
N VAL A 363 0.89 44.32 -15.76
CA VAL A 363 0.36 43.07 -16.32
C VAL A 363 1.40 42.32 -17.17
N ASN A 364 2.26 43.05 -17.89
CA ASN A 364 3.34 42.41 -18.63
C ASN A 364 4.38 41.78 -17.69
N ALA A 365 4.72 42.47 -16.59
CA ALA A 365 5.62 41.93 -15.59
C ALA A 365 5.08 40.65 -14.94
N ILE A 366 3.78 40.59 -14.60
CA ILE A 366 3.20 39.37 -13.99
C ILE A 366 3.04 38.23 -15.01
N LYS A 367 2.77 38.53 -16.29
CA LYS A 367 2.78 37.52 -17.37
C LYS A 367 4.17 36.89 -17.52
N GLU A 368 5.22 37.69 -17.56
CA GLU A 368 6.59 37.17 -17.59
C GLU A 368 6.93 36.31 -16.37
N VAL A 369 6.46 36.70 -15.17
CA VAL A 369 6.63 35.90 -13.96
C VAL A 369 5.89 34.56 -14.06
N ALA A 370 4.64 34.58 -14.54
CA ALA A 370 3.85 33.36 -14.72
C ALA A 370 4.53 32.40 -15.72
N ASP A 371 5.03 32.91 -16.84
CA ASP A 371 5.76 32.11 -17.83
C ASP A 371 7.04 31.50 -17.25
N GLN A 372 7.84 32.30 -16.52
CA GLN A 372 9.06 31.82 -15.85
C GLN A 372 8.78 30.73 -14.81
N LEU A 373 7.62 30.80 -14.14
CA LEU A 373 7.20 29.85 -13.12
C LEU A 373 6.32 28.71 -13.68
N ASN A 374 6.11 28.68 -15.00
CA ASN A 374 5.28 27.71 -15.70
C ASN A 374 3.84 27.65 -15.15
N LEU A 375 3.26 28.82 -14.87
CA LEU A 375 1.88 29.01 -14.44
C LEU A 375 0.99 29.43 -15.61
N ASN A 376 -0.13 28.74 -15.77
CA ASN A 376 -1.19 29.11 -16.70
C ASN A 376 -1.97 30.30 -16.12
N LEU A 377 -1.59 31.50 -16.53
CA LEU A 377 -2.20 32.74 -16.04
C LEU A 377 -3.49 33.07 -16.80
N THR A 378 -4.58 33.24 -16.04
CA THR A 378 -5.86 33.75 -16.54
C THR A 378 -5.97 35.25 -16.25
N ASP A 379 -6.02 36.06 -17.31
CA ASP A 379 -6.37 37.49 -17.28
C ASP A 379 -7.67 37.71 -18.09
N LEU A 380 -8.74 38.17 -17.43
CA LEU A 380 -10.04 38.34 -18.09
C LEU A 380 -10.02 39.41 -19.18
N GLY A 381 -9.15 40.42 -19.08
CA GLY A 381 -9.05 41.48 -20.09
C GLY A 381 -8.41 41.07 -21.40
N THR A 382 -7.90 39.84 -21.50
CA THR A 382 -7.38 39.27 -22.76
C THR A 382 -8.33 38.30 -23.45
N LYS A 383 -9.54 38.08 -22.92
CA LYS A 383 -10.53 37.20 -23.57
C LYS A 383 -11.30 38.00 -24.63
N VAL A 384 -11.14 37.62 -25.90
CA VAL A 384 -11.66 38.38 -27.06
C VAL A 384 -12.89 37.72 -27.71
N GLU A 385 -13.33 36.54 -27.27
CA GLU A 385 -14.35 35.76 -28.00
C GLU A 385 -15.57 35.32 -27.17
N GLY A 386 -16.75 35.61 -27.73
CA GLY A 386 -18.05 34.97 -27.41
C GLY A 386 -18.97 35.76 -26.47
N ALA A 387 -20.29 35.64 -26.71
CA ALA A 387 -21.33 36.16 -25.83
C ALA A 387 -21.46 35.28 -24.57
N PHE A 388 -20.60 35.51 -23.58
CA PHE A 388 -20.65 34.84 -22.28
C PHE A 388 -20.84 35.86 -21.16
N ASP A 389 -21.53 35.50 -20.06
CA ASP A 389 -21.55 36.34 -18.86
C ASP A 389 -20.16 36.30 -18.21
N ILE A 390 -19.45 37.43 -18.30
CA ILE A 390 -18.10 37.61 -17.74
C ILE A 390 -18.07 37.26 -16.25
N ARG A 391 -19.17 37.47 -15.52
CA ARG A 391 -19.24 37.16 -14.08
C ARG A 391 -19.20 35.67 -13.80
N ASP A 392 -19.89 34.86 -14.57
CA ASP A 392 -19.88 33.40 -14.40
C ASP A 392 -18.50 32.82 -14.70
N ILE A 393 -17.85 33.33 -15.75
CA ILE A 393 -16.47 32.98 -16.09
C ILE A 393 -15.51 33.39 -14.98
N MET A 394 -15.64 34.62 -14.47
CA MET A 394 -14.81 35.12 -13.36
C MET A 394 -14.95 34.23 -12.12
N PHE A 395 -16.17 33.95 -11.65
CA PHE A 395 -16.38 33.11 -10.47
C PHE A 395 -15.92 31.67 -10.65
N ARG A 396 -16.05 31.11 -11.87
CA ARG A 396 -15.53 29.79 -12.20
C ARG A 396 -14.01 29.78 -12.21
N ASP A 397 -13.38 30.71 -12.93
CA ASP A 397 -11.94 30.73 -13.10
C ASP A 397 -11.21 31.06 -11.78
N ILE A 398 -11.80 31.88 -10.90
CA ILE A 398 -11.29 32.10 -9.54
C ILE A 398 -11.44 30.83 -8.67
N ARG A 399 -12.54 30.09 -8.82
CA ARG A 399 -12.74 28.83 -8.06
C ARG A 399 -11.76 27.75 -8.51
N ASP A 400 -11.45 27.73 -9.80
CA ASP A 400 -10.65 26.68 -10.42
C ASP A 400 -9.14 27.04 -10.50
N CYS A 401 -8.73 28.21 -9.98
CA CYS A 401 -7.33 28.61 -9.89
C CYS A 401 -6.66 28.06 -8.63
N ASP A 402 -5.35 27.78 -8.75
CA ASP A 402 -4.53 27.29 -7.65
C ASP A 402 -3.85 28.44 -6.89
N VAL A 403 -3.49 29.52 -7.59
CA VAL A 403 -2.93 30.75 -7.04
C VAL A 403 -3.79 31.94 -7.47
N PHE A 404 -4.20 32.77 -6.53
CA PHE A 404 -4.90 34.01 -6.83
C PHE A 404 -3.97 35.21 -6.65
N ILE A 405 -3.86 36.03 -7.69
CA ILE A 405 -2.99 37.20 -7.72
C ILE A 405 -3.87 38.44 -7.90
N ALA A 406 -3.69 39.48 -7.07
CA ALA A 406 -4.42 40.73 -7.24
C ALA A 406 -3.50 41.97 -7.31
N ASP A 407 -3.76 42.80 -8.31
CA ASP A 407 -3.29 44.18 -8.37
C ASP A 407 -4.25 45.08 -7.60
N LEU A 408 -3.89 45.44 -6.37
CA LEU A 408 -4.73 46.29 -5.51
C LEU A 408 -4.61 47.79 -5.85
N THR A 409 -3.76 48.14 -6.83
CA THR A 409 -3.50 49.53 -7.22
C THR A 409 -4.79 50.25 -7.65
N GLY A 410 -5.03 51.41 -7.07
CA GLY A 410 -6.21 52.22 -7.37
C GLY A 410 -7.51 51.76 -6.71
N ALA A 411 -7.47 50.79 -5.78
CA ALA A 411 -8.58 50.39 -4.91
C ALA A 411 -9.90 50.13 -5.66
N ARG A 412 -9.85 49.38 -6.76
CA ARG A 412 -11.02 49.21 -7.65
C ARG A 412 -12.01 48.19 -7.12
N HIS A 413 -13.29 48.55 -7.12
CA HIS A 413 -14.39 47.73 -6.61
C HIS A 413 -14.47 46.34 -7.25
N ASN A 414 -14.23 46.22 -8.56
CA ASN A 414 -14.25 44.93 -9.25
C ASN A 414 -13.19 43.98 -8.70
N VAL A 415 -11.95 44.47 -8.50
CA VAL A 415 -10.85 43.70 -7.92
C VAL A 415 -11.19 43.29 -6.48
N MET A 416 -11.81 44.18 -5.70
CA MET A 416 -12.21 43.87 -4.32
C MET A 416 -13.29 42.78 -4.25
N ILE A 417 -14.22 42.73 -5.21
CA ILE A 417 -15.20 41.64 -5.33
C ILE A 417 -14.50 40.31 -5.62
N GLU A 418 -13.54 40.31 -6.55
CA GLU A 418 -12.75 39.12 -6.90
C GLU A 418 -11.93 38.62 -5.71
N VAL A 419 -11.26 39.54 -5.00
CA VAL A 419 -10.50 39.24 -3.77
C VAL A 419 -11.42 38.65 -2.70
N GLY A 420 -12.58 39.27 -2.46
CA GLY A 420 -13.57 38.80 -1.48
C GLY A 420 -14.07 37.39 -1.78
N TYR A 421 -14.34 37.09 -3.04
CA TYR A 421 -14.74 35.75 -3.46
C TYR A 421 -13.60 34.73 -3.32
N ALA A 422 -12.39 35.11 -3.71
CA ALA A 422 -11.19 34.27 -3.63
C ALA A 422 -10.80 33.92 -2.19
N LEU A 423 -10.97 34.84 -1.23
CA LEU A 423 -10.68 34.60 0.20
C LEU A 423 -11.37 33.34 0.74
N LYS A 424 -12.61 33.09 0.33
CA LYS A 424 -13.38 31.90 0.76
C LYS A 424 -12.97 30.61 0.05
N ARG A 425 -12.46 30.70 -1.18
CA ARG A 425 -12.25 29.55 -2.08
C ARG A 425 -10.79 29.10 -2.15
N VAL A 426 -9.87 30.06 -2.27
CA VAL A 426 -8.44 29.84 -2.47
C VAL A 426 -7.70 29.82 -1.13
N GLY A 427 -8.19 30.59 -0.15
CA GLY A 427 -7.56 30.73 1.16
C GLY A 427 -6.30 31.59 1.12
N THR A 428 -5.96 32.23 2.25
CA THR A 428 -4.90 33.25 2.31
C THR A 428 -3.49 32.72 2.02
N GLY A 429 -3.25 31.41 2.21
CA GLY A 429 -1.96 30.78 1.95
C GLY A 429 -1.57 30.74 0.47
N ARG A 430 -2.54 30.85 -0.46
CA ARG A 430 -2.33 30.81 -1.92
C ARG A 430 -2.71 32.12 -2.61
N MET A 431 -2.85 33.20 -1.83
CA MET A 431 -3.17 34.54 -2.33
C MET A 431 -1.94 35.45 -2.31
N VAL A 432 -1.74 36.16 -3.42
CA VAL A 432 -0.64 37.09 -3.61
C VAL A 432 -1.20 38.44 -4.01
N PHE A 433 -0.83 39.48 -3.28
CA PHE A 433 -1.28 40.85 -3.55
C PHE A 433 -0.08 41.74 -3.78
N TYR A 434 -0.18 42.66 -4.73
CA TYR A 434 0.76 43.75 -4.88
C TYR A 434 0.03 45.08 -5.03
N PHE A 435 0.71 46.16 -4.67
CA PHE A 435 0.14 47.50 -4.63
C PHE A 435 1.18 48.56 -4.98
N GLN A 436 0.83 49.46 -5.90
CA GLN A 436 1.62 50.63 -6.23
C GLN A 436 0.90 51.90 -5.74
N ASP A 437 1.59 52.75 -4.99
CA ASP A 437 1.05 54.05 -4.60
C ASP A 437 0.80 54.91 -5.84
N SER A 438 -0.26 55.71 -5.82
CA SER A 438 -0.58 56.71 -6.83
C SER A 438 -1.14 57.97 -6.17
N GLU A 439 -1.19 59.09 -6.91
CA GLU A 439 -1.77 60.35 -6.42
C GLU A 439 -3.20 60.18 -5.87
N ASN A 440 -3.97 59.27 -6.48
CA ASN A 440 -5.37 59.03 -6.14
C ASN A 440 -5.59 57.86 -5.15
N CYS A 441 -4.53 57.11 -4.82
CA CYS A 441 -4.61 55.94 -3.95
C CYS A 441 -3.23 55.66 -3.35
N THR A 442 -3.02 56.14 -2.12
CA THR A 442 -1.73 56.09 -1.40
C THR A 442 -1.64 54.94 -0.39
N SER A 443 -2.73 54.20 -0.21
CA SER A 443 -2.80 53.07 0.71
C SER A 443 -3.73 51.98 0.18
N VAL A 444 -3.45 50.75 0.62
CA VAL A 444 -4.27 49.58 0.32
C VAL A 444 -5.63 49.71 1.03
N PRO A 445 -6.76 49.27 0.44
CA PRO A 445 -8.06 49.28 1.09
C PRO A 445 -8.06 48.62 2.48
N PHE A 446 -8.78 49.22 3.44
CA PHE A 446 -8.86 48.76 4.83
C PHE A 446 -9.23 47.28 4.97
N ASP A 447 -10.17 46.80 4.14
CA ASP A 447 -10.66 45.42 4.19
C ASP A 447 -9.59 44.36 3.90
N VAL A 448 -8.49 44.74 3.25
CA VAL A 448 -7.38 43.83 2.89
C VAL A 448 -6.03 44.32 3.40
N SER A 449 -5.98 45.45 4.12
CA SER A 449 -4.72 46.03 4.64
C SER A 449 -4.06 45.16 5.71
N HIS A 450 -4.82 44.26 6.34
CA HIS A 450 -4.31 43.29 7.32
C HIS A 450 -3.73 42.03 6.65
N LEU A 451 -3.97 41.84 5.35
CA LEU A 451 -3.40 40.75 4.58
C LEU A 451 -2.01 41.14 4.08
N SER A 452 -1.13 40.16 3.89
CA SER A 452 0.21 40.44 3.37
C SER A 452 0.11 40.86 1.89
N TYR A 453 0.77 41.96 1.53
CA TYR A 453 0.89 42.47 0.15
C TYR A 453 2.29 43.02 -0.11
N ASP A 454 2.70 43.02 -1.37
CA ASP A 454 3.96 43.61 -1.80
C ASP A 454 3.73 45.06 -2.23
N LYS A 455 4.26 46.01 -1.44
CA LYS A 455 4.32 47.41 -1.89
C LYS A 455 5.42 47.56 -2.94
N ILE A 456 5.05 48.06 -4.12
CA ILE A 456 5.94 48.24 -5.27
C ILE A 456 6.05 49.71 -5.66
N ASN A 457 7.22 50.14 -6.09
CA ASN A 457 7.43 51.48 -6.66
C ASN A 457 7.24 51.49 -8.19
N ASP A 458 7.65 50.41 -8.85
CA ASP A 458 7.50 50.19 -10.29
C ASP A 458 7.21 48.72 -10.62
N SER A 459 6.93 48.44 -11.89
CA SER A 459 6.61 47.08 -12.36
C SER A 459 7.79 46.10 -12.33
N ALA A 460 9.03 46.57 -12.30
CA ALA A 460 10.20 45.67 -12.22
C ALA A 460 10.26 44.98 -10.86
N GLU A 461 9.79 45.64 -9.79
CA GLU A 461 9.72 45.03 -8.45
C GLU A 461 8.78 43.82 -8.38
N ILE A 462 7.78 43.70 -9.27
CA ILE A 462 6.93 42.48 -9.38
C ILE A 462 7.77 41.26 -9.71
N LYS A 463 8.77 41.42 -10.60
CA LYS A 463 9.67 40.33 -11.02
C LYS A 463 10.62 39.86 -9.92
N ILE A 464 10.67 40.59 -8.79
CA ILE A 464 11.53 40.29 -7.65
C ILE A 464 10.66 39.90 -6.44
N LYS A 465 9.87 40.84 -5.91
CA LYS A 465 9.10 40.66 -4.67
C LYS A 465 7.95 39.67 -4.86
N THR A 466 7.08 39.95 -5.82
CA THR A 466 5.87 39.15 -6.08
C THR A 466 6.23 37.78 -6.63
N LYS A 467 7.23 37.71 -7.51
CA LYS A 467 7.83 36.44 -7.95
C LYS A 467 8.29 35.58 -6.77
N ALA A 468 9.11 36.12 -5.86
CA ALA A 468 9.63 35.37 -4.71
C ALA A 468 8.51 34.84 -3.81
N ARG A 469 7.39 35.55 -3.70
CA ARG A 469 6.23 35.09 -2.94
C ARG A 469 5.47 33.96 -3.65
N ILE A 470 5.29 34.05 -4.97
CA ILE A 470 4.70 32.95 -5.75
C ILE A 470 5.61 31.72 -5.69
N GLU A 471 6.92 31.88 -5.83
CA GLU A 471 7.91 30.79 -5.69
C GLU A 471 7.79 30.08 -4.35
N ARG A 472 7.61 30.83 -3.26
CA ARG A 472 7.39 30.26 -1.92
C ARG A 472 6.13 29.41 -1.87
N ILE A 473 5.01 29.90 -2.42
CA ILE A 473 3.76 29.12 -2.49
C ILE A 473 3.96 27.82 -3.27
N LEU A 474 4.62 27.90 -4.44
CA LEU A 474 4.91 26.72 -5.26
C LEU A 474 5.83 25.73 -4.53
N GLU A 475 6.81 26.22 -3.80
CA GLU A 475 7.71 25.40 -3.00
C GLU A 475 6.98 24.73 -1.84
N GLN A 476 6.14 25.46 -1.10
CA GLN A 476 5.35 24.90 0.00
C GLN A 476 4.40 23.80 -0.49
N ALA A 477 3.71 24.03 -1.61
CA ALA A 477 2.83 23.03 -2.19
C ALA A 477 3.58 21.78 -2.70
N LYS A 478 4.73 21.96 -3.38
CA LYS A 478 5.61 20.84 -3.78
C LYS A 478 6.11 20.01 -2.59
N ASN A 479 6.12 20.60 -1.40
CA ASN A 479 6.55 19.95 -0.19
C ASN A 479 5.39 19.36 0.64
N GLY A 480 4.14 19.57 0.22
CA GLY A 480 2.95 19.10 0.92
C GLY A 480 2.54 19.94 2.15
N GLU A 481 2.98 21.21 2.22
CA GLU A 481 2.70 22.08 3.38
C GLU A 481 1.35 22.83 3.29
N ILE A 482 0.83 23.04 2.07
CA ILE A 482 -0.37 23.87 1.79
C ILE A 482 -1.23 23.33 0.68
#